data_AF-A0A7W0QFZ8-F1
#
_entry.id   AF-A0A7W0QFZ8-F1
#
_cell.length_a   1.000
_cell.length_b   1.000
_cell.length_c   1.000
_cell.angle_alpha   90.00
_cell.angle_beta   90.00
_cell.angle_gamma   90.00
#
_symmetry.space_group_name_H-M   'P 1'
#
loop_
_entity.id
_entity.type
_entity.pdbx_description
1 polymer ?
#
loop_
_entity_poly.entity_id
_entity_poly.type
_entity_poly.pdbx_seq_one_letter_code
_entity_poly.pdbx_strand_id
1 'polypeptide(L)' 'MSTNADIATDWLEGLSPEPGATKPDPILVADHVHRHYGGVVAVDVDHIEVQRHSITA' A
#
# COMPACT_ATOMS: atom_id res chain seq x y z
N MET A 1 -13.14 4.33 24.47
CA MET A 1 -12.35 3.17 24.02
C MET A 1 -12.42 3.23 22.50
N SER A 2 -11.36 3.67 21.83
CA SER A 2 -11.38 3.79 20.35
C SER A 2 -11.50 2.42 19.71
N THR A 3 -12.25 2.36 18.61
CA THR A 3 -12.45 1.15 17.81
C THR A 3 -11.26 0.95 16.87
N ASN A 4 -11.00 -0.28 16.39
CA ASN A 4 -9.91 -0.56 15.44
C ASN A 4 -9.93 0.33 14.18
N ALA A 5 -11.12 0.77 13.73
CA ALA A 5 -11.27 1.70 12.61
C ALA A 5 -10.77 3.11 12.92
N ASP A 6 -10.91 3.59 14.17
CA ASP A 6 -10.41 4.90 14.59
C ASP A 6 -8.87 4.89 14.54
N ILE A 7 -8.26 3.80 14.99
CA ILE A 7 -6.80 3.62 15.01
C ILE A 7 -6.25 3.58 13.58
N ALA A 8 -6.93 2.93 12.63
CA ALA A 8 -6.47 2.87 11.25
C ALA A 8 -6.52 4.24 10.53
N THR A 9 -7.52 5.07 10.87
CA THR A 9 -7.72 6.38 10.22
C THR A 9 -6.68 7.41 10.68
N ASP A 10 -6.36 7.39 11.98
CA ASP A 10 -5.39 8.30 12.62
C ASP A 10 -3.99 8.26 11.95
N TRP A 11 -3.55 7.08 11.45
CA TRP A 11 -2.21 6.88 10.90
C TRP A 11 -2.10 7.29 9.42
N LEU A 12 -3.24 7.52 8.77
CA LEU A 12 -3.33 7.91 7.36
C LEU A 12 -3.68 9.39 7.19
N GLU A 13 -3.98 10.09 8.28
CA GLU A 13 -4.37 11.49 8.26
C GLU A 13 -3.23 12.37 7.72
N GLY A 14 -3.55 13.23 6.74
CA GLY A 14 -2.58 14.12 6.10
C GLY A 14 -1.70 13.49 5.00
N LEU A 15 -1.84 12.20 4.71
CA LEU A 15 -1.14 11.56 3.59
C LEU A 15 -1.79 11.88 2.25
N SER A 16 -0.97 11.92 1.20
CA SER A 16 -1.44 12.09 -0.17
C SER A 16 -2.28 10.87 -0.60
N PRO A 17 -3.52 11.06 -1.09
CA PRO A 17 -4.38 9.96 -1.57
C PRO A 17 -4.03 9.53 -3.00
N GLU A 18 -2.77 9.66 -3.40
CA GLU A 18 -2.29 9.30 -4.73
C GLU A 18 -1.71 7.88 -4.75
N PRO A 19 -1.80 7.18 -5.90
CA PRO A 19 -1.10 5.91 -6.08
C PRO A 19 0.41 6.04 -5.82
N GLY A 20 0.99 5.07 -5.13
CA GLY A 20 2.41 5.09 -4.78
C GLY A 20 2.78 6.09 -3.66
N ALA A 21 1.81 6.69 -2.96
CA ALA A 21 2.12 7.55 -1.81
C ALA A 21 2.79 6.77 -0.68
N THR A 22 3.94 7.27 -0.22
CA THR A 22 4.71 6.72 0.90
C THR A 22 3.88 6.66 2.18
N LYS A 23 4.05 5.56 2.89
CA LYS A 23 3.35 5.15 4.09
C LYS A 23 4.23 5.39 5.33
N PRO A 24 3.71 5.95 6.44
CA PRO A 24 4.50 6.18 7.65
C PRO A 24 5.13 4.94 8.31
N ASP A 25 4.47 3.78 8.32
CA ASP A 25 5.02 2.51 8.85
C ASP A 25 4.72 1.37 7.87
N PRO A 26 5.45 1.29 6.73
CA PRO A 26 5.21 0.26 5.74
C PRO A 26 5.68 -1.11 6.25
N ILE A 27 4.84 -2.13 6.09
CA ILE A 27 5.20 -3.52 6.33
C ILE A 27 5.70 -4.21 5.06
N LEU A 28 5.25 -3.75 3.89
CA LEU A 28 5.69 -4.23 2.59
C LEU A 28 5.96 -3.01 1.71
N VAL A 29 7.13 -3.02 1.07
CA VAL A 29 7.54 -2.06 0.04
C VAL A 29 7.99 -2.87 -1.16
N ALA A 30 7.54 -2.51 -2.36
CA ALA A 30 8.00 -3.12 -3.58
C ALA A 30 8.15 -2.08 -4.69
N ASP A 31 9.30 -2.11 -5.36
CA ASP A 31 9.68 -1.20 -6.41
C ASP A 31 9.88 -1.96 -7.73
N HIS A 32 9.47 -1.34 -8.83
CA HIS A 32 9.65 -1.84 -10.21
C HIS A 32 9.21 -3.30 -10.38
N VAL A 33 8.00 -3.62 -9.89
CA VAL A 33 7.45 -4.98 -9.93
C VAL A 33 6.90 -5.25 -11.32
N HIS A 34 7.66 -6.01 -12.10
CA HIS A 34 7.19 -6.57 -13.38
C HIS A 34 7.00 -8.08 -13.27
N ARG A 35 5.79 -8.57 -13.54
CA ARG A 35 5.50 -10.00 -13.62
C ARG A 35 4.75 -10.34 -14.90
N HIS A 36 5.22 -11.39 -15.56
CA HIS A 36 4.61 -11.92 -16.76
C HIS A 36 3.72 -13.11 -16.43
N TYR A 37 2.62 -13.24 -17.16
CA TYR A 37 1.80 -14.44 -17.16
C TYR A 37 1.48 -14.81 -18.60
N GLY A 38 2.03 -15.94 -19.06
CA GLY A 38 2.00 -16.30 -20.48
C GLY A 38 2.76 -15.27 -21.33
N GLY A 39 2.11 -14.75 -22.37
CA GLY A 39 2.69 -13.78 -23.30
C GLY A 39 2.48 -12.30 -22.94
N VAL A 40 1.87 -11.99 -21.79
CA VAL A 40 1.57 -10.60 -21.40
C VAL A 40 2.28 -10.19 -20.11
N VAL A 41 2.51 -8.90 -19.95
CA VAL A 41 2.86 -8.30 -18.67
C VAL A 41 1.58 -8.23 -17.84
N ALA A 42 1.50 -9.07 -16.80
CA ALA A 42 0.31 -9.18 -15.95
C ALA A 42 0.37 -8.26 -14.74
N VAL A 43 1.57 -7.86 -14.33
CA VAL A 43 1.81 -6.88 -13.28
C VAL A 43 2.90 -5.94 -13.76
N ASP A 44 2.61 -4.64 -13.72
CA ASP A 44 3.52 -3.54 -14.03
C ASP A 44 3.27 -2.43 -13.00
N VAL A 45 4.18 -2.31 -12.03
CA VAL A 45 4.04 -1.41 -10.89
C VAL A 45 5.38 -0.72 -10.61
N ASP A 46 5.40 0.60 -10.70
CA ASP A 46 6.58 1.41 -10.37
C ASP A 46 6.90 1.36 -8.87
N HIS A 47 5.91 1.58 -8.01
CA HIS A 47 6.09 1.60 -6.56
C HIS A 47 4.78 1.30 -5.82
N ILE A 48 4.87 0.44 -4.81
CA ILE A 48 3.74 0.12 -3.93
C ILE A 48 4.21 -0.09 -2.49
N GLU A 49 3.41 0.44 -1.56
CA GLU A 49 3.61 0.28 -0.12
C GLU A 49 2.31 -0.16 0.56
N VAL A 50 2.42 -1.09 1.52
CA VAL A 50 1.32 -1.53 2.38
C VAL A 50 1.65 -1.16 3.82
N GLN A 51 0.69 -0.51 4.50
CA GLN A 51 0.82 -0.11 5.89
C GLN A 51 0.79 -1.30 6.83
N ARG A 52 1.63 -1.29 7.87
CA ARG A 52 1.51 -2.22 8.98
C ARG A 52 0.12 -2.11 9.62
N HIS A 53 -0.43 -3.25 10.03
CA HIS A 53 -1.74 -3.36 10.67
C HIS A 53 -2.94 -2.93 9.80
N SER A 54 -2.75 -2.71 8.50
CA SER A 54 -3.84 -2.54 7.54
C SER A 54 -4.27 -3.88 6.95
N ILE A 55 -5.55 -3.99 6.55
CA ILE A 55 -6.08 -5.11 5.80
C ILE A 55 -6.21 -4.67 4.34
N THR A 56 -5.61 -5.42 3.42
CA THR A 56 -5.66 -5.20 1.96
C THR A 56 -6.20 -6.48 1.32
N ALA A 57 -7.16 -6.34 0.39
CA ALA A 57 -7.80 -7.43 -0.35
C ALA A 57 -7.79 -7.13 -1.86
#